data_AF-A0A914QQL6-F1
#
_entry.id   AF-A0A914QQL6-F1
#
_cell.length_a   1.000
_cell.length_b   1.000
_cell.length_c   1.000
_cell.angle_alpha   90.00
_cell.angle_beta   90.00
_cell.angle_gamma   90.00
#
_symmetry.space_group_name_H-M   'P 1'
#
loop_
_entity.id
_entity.type
_entity.pdbx_description
1 polymer ?
#
loop_
_entity_poly.entity_id
_entity_poly.type
_entity_poly.pdbx_seq_one_letter_code
_entity_poly.pdbx_strand_id
1 'polypeptide(L)'
;MLNNYKSQVSGFLVEAGKRINTTSDFWIGARSYGLPGSWNWTDGTSFDFTDWKIPATVGSFCGAFDIANGFWNPMDCSSKKSYVCKTDETATTATTIKPSKPCPNEWFYFEETNSCYFWADSSDWPTAENTCKSFGAHLMSVHSFAEANFTKTIYNGKFWIGLYSNSNPVDWNSTWQYTDGSPVDYTKWGNHQSHDNSRCVQLRYDMYFENLNCTTINYGICKKPSTKVLPTVTATITSTTQASPYCINDWFYNSNTSSCYTLTPSVNWTQAEEYCLFNHAHLTSFHDRYELNFLYYTFRQATSYSDAWNGLFSTDQGMTWQFTDGSDFNYRPWSQGYPIRNSTYCGVYDLGSNYLQNSRCDYSNYGICKRSAVL
;
A
#
# COMPACT_ATOMS: atom_id res chain seq x y z
N MET A 1 -29.91 5.56 17.46
CA MET A 1 -29.45 6.89 17.00
C MET A 1 -28.58 6.84 15.74
N LEU A 2 -27.97 5.70 15.34
CA LEU A 2 -27.24 5.58 14.06
C LEU A 2 -28.12 5.61 12.79
N ASN A 3 -29.40 5.21 12.86
CA ASN A 3 -30.29 5.21 11.69
C ASN A 3 -30.80 6.60 11.29
N ASN A 4 -30.68 7.62 12.15
CA ASN A 4 -31.15 8.98 11.86
C ASN A 4 -30.10 9.84 11.14
N TYR A 5 -28.81 9.59 11.35
CA TYR A 5 -27.73 10.35 10.68
C TYR A 5 -27.54 9.91 9.22
N LYS A 6 -27.71 8.61 8.94
CA LYS A 6 -27.56 8.04 7.59
C LYS A 6 -28.72 8.39 6.65
N SER A 7 -29.93 8.57 7.18
CA SER A 7 -31.11 9.14 6.49
C SER A 7 -30.90 10.61 6.04
N GLN A 8 -30.06 11.37 6.74
CA GLN A 8 -29.82 12.78 6.44
C GLN A 8 -28.89 13.00 5.23
N VAL A 9 -27.99 12.06 4.90
CA VAL A 9 -27.04 12.23 3.78
C VAL A 9 -27.70 12.03 2.42
N SER A 10 -28.50 10.97 2.23
CA SER A 10 -29.31 10.81 1.01
C SER A 10 -30.30 11.97 0.85
N GLY A 11 -30.92 12.42 1.95
CA GLY A 11 -31.78 13.61 1.96
C GLY A 11 -31.04 14.90 1.57
N PHE A 12 -29.83 15.10 2.08
CA PHE A 12 -28.97 16.23 1.71
C PHE A 12 -28.59 16.21 0.23
N LEU A 13 -28.25 15.06 -0.35
CA LEU A 13 -27.89 14.95 -1.77
C LEU A 13 -29.08 15.24 -2.70
N VAL A 14 -30.29 14.85 -2.30
CA VAL A 14 -31.53 15.23 -3.02
C VAL A 14 -31.73 16.75 -2.97
N GLU A 15 -31.59 17.37 -1.80
CA GLU A 15 -31.77 18.82 -1.64
C GLU A 15 -30.65 19.63 -2.32
N ALA A 16 -29.40 19.17 -2.26
CA ALA A 16 -28.28 19.77 -2.96
C ALA A 16 -28.49 19.72 -4.49
N GLY A 17 -28.98 18.59 -5.00
CA GLY A 17 -29.33 18.44 -6.41
C GLY A 17 -30.45 19.39 -6.86
N LYS A 18 -31.50 19.56 -6.04
CA LYS A 18 -32.56 20.56 -6.30
C LYS A 18 -32.00 21.99 -6.34
N ARG A 19 -31.07 22.33 -5.44
CA ARG A 19 -30.45 23.67 -5.36
C ARG A 19 -29.63 24.05 -6.59
N ILE A 20 -29.03 23.07 -7.26
CA ILE A 20 -28.27 23.30 -8.50
C ILE A 20 -29.12 23.06 -9.77
N ASN A 21 -30.43 22.85 -9.62
CA ASN A 21 -31.40 22.58 -10.69
C ASN A 21 -30.93 21.47 -11.66
N THR A 22 -30.24 20.45 -11.15
CA THR A 22 -29.86 19.28 -11.95
C THR A 22 -31.00 18.28 -11.93
N THR A 23 -31.30 17.67 -13.07
CA THR A 23 -32.24 16.53 -13.17
C THR A 23 -31.54 15.25 -13.57
N SER A 24 -30.22 15.30 -13.81
CA SER A 24 -29.38 14.18 -14.19
C SER A 24 -28.61 13.64 -12.99
N ASP A 25 -28.41 12.33 -12.96
CA ASP A 25 -27.55 11.68 -11.98
C ASP A 25 -26.14 12.28 -12.00
N PHE A 26 -25.52 12.29 -10.83
CA PHE A 26 -24.15 12.76 -10.65
C PHE A 26 -23.32 11.73 -9.90
N TRP A 27 -22.01 11.77 -10.12
CA TRP A 27 -21.06 10.90 -9.46
C TRP A 27 -20.99 11.19 -7.96
N ILE A 28 -20.99 10.11 -7.18
CA ILE A 28 -20.60 10.08 -5.77
C ILE A 28 -19.28 9.30 -5.64
N GLY A 29 -18.61 9.41 -4.50
CA GLY A 29 -17.32 8.76 -4.27
C GLY A 29 -17.35 7.23 -4.11
N ALA A 30 -18.46 6.55 -4.45
CA ALA A 30 -18.57 5.10 -4.29
C ALA A 30 -17.89 4.39 -5.46
N ARG A 31 -16.92 3.51 -5.18
CA ARG A 31 -16.19 2.76 -6.21
C ARG A 31 -15.97 1.29 -5.82
N SER A 32 -16.07 0.39 -6.80
CA SER A 32 -15.81 -1.04 -6.69
C SER A 32 -14.59 -1.44 -7.54
N TYR A 33 -13.77 -2.37 -7.05
CA TYR A 33 -12.53 -2.81 -7.69
C TYR A 33 -12.57 -4.26 -8.21
N GLY A 34 -13.72 -4.71 -8.70
CA GLY A 34 -13.81 -5.97 -9.46
C GLY A 34 -14.35 -7.19 -8.71
N LEU A 35 -14.72 -7.07 -7.43
CA LEU A 35 -15.47 -8.12 -6.71
C LEU A 35 -16.93 -7.66 -6.51
N PRO A 36 -17.94 -8.45 -6.93
CA PRO A 36 -19.34 -8.16 -6.66
C PRO A 36 -19.56 -7.94 -5.15
N GLY A 37 -20.08 -6.77 -4.78
CA GLY A 37 -20.36 -6.41 -3.39
C GLY A 37 -19.22 -5.73 -2.62
N SER A 38 -18.02 -5.59 -3.20
CA SER A 38 -16.89 -4.87 -2.58
C SER A 38 -16.84 -3.42 -3.05
N TRP A 39 -17.39 -2.52 -2.24
CA TRP A 39 -17.48 -1.08 -2.50
C TRP A 39 -16.71 -0.28 -1.44
N ASN A 40 -16.09 0.82 -1.85
CA ASN A 40 -15.32 1.72 -1.00
C ASN A 40 -15.64 3.17 -1.34
N TRP A 41 -15.50 4.07 -0.36
CA TRP A 41 -15.49 5.50 -0.61
C TRP A 41 -14.10 5.97 -1.06
N THR A 42 -14.06 6.88 -2.03
CA THR A 42 -12.81 7.49 -2.52
C THR A 42 -12.12 8.38 -1.49
N ASP A 43 -12.83 8.82 -0.44
CA ASP A 43 -12.27 9.61 0.66
C ASP A 43 -11.67 8.73 1.78
N GLY A 44 -11.68 7.40 1.62
CA GLY A 44 -11.15 6.45 2.60
C GLY A 44 -12.04 6.21 3.82
N THR A 45 -13.20 6.86 3.90
CA THR A 45 -14.15 6.62 5.00
C THR A 45 -14.80 5.24 4.89
N SER A 46 -15.29 4.73 6.02
CA SER A 46 -15.92 3.40 6.08
C SER A 46 -17.14 3.31 5.16
N PHE A 47 -17.19 2.27 4.32
CA PHE A 47 -18.34 2.01 3.43
C PHE A 47 -19.43 1.20 4.16
N ASP A 48 -20.00 1.80 5.20
CA ASP A 48 -20.90 1.16 6.18
C ASP A 48 -22.39 1.54 5.99
N PHE A 49 -22.71 2.17 4.86
CA PHE A 49 -24.06 2.51 4.42
C PHE A 49 -24.16 2.35 2.91
N THR A 50 -25.26 1.75 2.43
CA THR A 50 -25.54 1.62 1.00
C THR A 50 -27.02 1.84 0.73
N ASP A 51 -27.32 2.44 -0.42
CA ASP A 51 -28.69 2.76 -0.83
C ASP A 51 -28.88 2.47 -2.33
N TRP A 52 -28.45 1.28 -2.75
CA TRP A 52 -28.46 0.87 -4.16
C TRP A 52 -29.88 0.60 -4.68
N LYS A 53 -30.24 1.20 -5.81
CA LYS A 53 -31.50 0.92 -6.52
C LYS A 53 -31.53 -0.49 -7.11
N ILE A 54 -30.40 -0.92 -7.64
CA ILE A 54 -30.18 -2.23 -8.25
C ILE A 54 -28.82 -2.78 -7.83
N PRO A 55 -28.67 -4.12 -7.70
CA PRO A 55 -27.38 -4.74 -7.47
C PRO A 55 -26.38 -4.41 -8.59
N ALA A 56 -25.09 -4.30 -8.23
CA ALA A 56 -24.02 -4.06 -9.19
C ALA A 56 -23.88 -5.21 -10.20
N THR A 57 -23.85 -4.88 -11.48
CA THR A 57 -23.56 -5.81 -12.58
C THR A 57 -22.08 -5.81 -12.93
N VAL A 58 -21.62 -6.84 -13.63
CA VAL A 58 -20.25 -6.92 -14.16
C VAL A 58 -19.99 -5.70 -15.07
N GLY A 59 -18.96 -4.91 -14.76
CA GLY A 59 -18.59 -3.68 -15.49
C GLY A 59 -19.05 -2.37 -14.84
N SER A 60 -19.92 -2.43 -13.82
CA SER A 60 -20.48 -1.23 -13.17
C SER A 60 -19.75 -0.92 -11.85
N PHE A 61 -18.61 -0.23 -11.96
CA PHE A 61 -17.66 -0.05 -10.86
C PHE A 61 -17.74 1.32 -10.16
N CYS A 62 -18.57 2.24 -10.61
CA CYS A 62 -18.72 3.56 -10.00
C CYS A 62 -20.17 3.83 -9.59
N GLY A 63 -20.40 4.44 -8.43
CA GLY A 63 -21.73 4.79 -7.95
C GLY A 63 -22.14 6.18 -8.39
N ALA A 64 -23.32 6.30 -9.00
CA ALA A 64 -23.96 7.58 -9.29
C ALA A 64 -25.21 7.75 -8.44
N PHE A 65 -25.49 8.96 -7.97
CA PHE A 65 -26.70 9.29 -7.25
C PHE A 65 -27.85 9.59 -8.23
N ASP A 66 -28.92 8.80 -8.18
CA ASP A 66 -30.17 8.99 -8.91
C ASP A 66 -30.99 10.05 -8.20
N ILE A 67 -30.91 11.29 -8.67
CA ILE A 67 -31.62 12.40 -8.05
C ILE A 67 -33.15 12.26 -8.12
N ALA A 68 -33.67 11.57 -9.14
CA ALA A 68 -35.11 11.42 -9.33
C ALA A 68 -35.73 10.49 -8.29
N ASN A 69 -34.97 9.48 -7.85
CA ASN A 69 -35.48 8.44 -6.94
C ASN A 69 -34.80 8.44 -5.56
N GLY A 70 -33.70 9.18 -5.39
CA GLY A 70 -32.95 9.27 -4.13
C GLY A 70 -32.04 8.07 -3.82
N PHE A 71 -31.86 7.16 -4.78
CA PHE A 71 -31.06 5.94 -4.64
C PHE A 71 -29.73 6.05 -5.40
N TRP A 72 -28.86 5.05 -5.26
CA TRP A 72 -27.60 4.97 -5.98
C TRP A 72 -27.69 3.94 -7.12
N ASN A 73 -27.13 4.28 -8.27
CA ASN A 73 -27.01 3.38 -9.42
C ASN A 73 -25.54 3.00 -9.62
N PRO A 74 -25.23 1.69 -9.76
CA PRO A 74 -23.92 1.26 -10.22
C PRO A 74 -23.81 1.54 -11.73
N MET A 75 -22.72 2.18 -12.14
CA MET A 75 -22.51 2.66 -13.50
C MET A 75 -21.07 2.38 -13.96
N ASP A 76 -20.87 2.37 -15.29
CA ASP A 76 -19.55 2.38 -15.89
C ASP A 76 -18.87 3.72 -15.59
N CYS A 77 -17.70 3.65 -14.95
CA CYS A 77 -16.87 4.79 -14.58
C CYS A 77 -16.48 5.67 -15.78
N SER A 78 -16.53 5.14 -17.00
CA SER A 78 -16.24 5.86 -18.25
C SER A 78 -17.36 6.83 -18.67
N SER A 79 -18.53 6.76 -18.01
CA SER A 79 -19.69 7.60 -18.33
C SER A 79 -19.44 9.07 -17.94
N LYS A 80 -19.82 10.01 -18.82
CA LYS A 80 -19.74 11.44 -18.54
C LYS A 80 -20.97 11.87 -17.71
N LYS A 81 -20.74 12.29 -16.45
CA LYS A 81 -21.74 12.87 -15.55
C LYS A 81 -21.12 14.01 -14.74
N SER A 82 -21.96 14.89 -14.21
CA SER A 82 -21.57 15.86 -13.16
C SER A 82 -21.20 15.10 -11.87
N TYR A 83 -20.61 15.79 -10.89
CA TYR A 83 -20.15 15.18 -9.64
C TYR A 83 -20.39 16.10 -8.44
N VAL A 84 -20.41 15.53 -7.23
CA VAL A 84 -20.48 16.27 -5.97
C VAL A 84 -19.17 16.15 -5.19
N CYS A 85 -18.70 17.27 -4.61
CA CYS A 85 -17.54 17.29 -3.72
C CYS A 85 -18.00 17.43 -2.26
N LYS A 86 -17.29 16.77 -1.35
CA LYS A 86 -17.46 16.87 0.11
C LYS A 86 -16.20 17.51 0.70
N THR A 87 -16.39 18.39 1.69
CA THR A 87 -15.31 19.05 2.45
C THR A 87 -15.73 19.17 3.91
N ASP A 88 -14.78 19.24 4.84
CA ASP A 88 -15.05 19.38 6.26
C ASP A 88 -15.36 20.84 6.63
N GLU A 89 -16.38 21.03 7.45
CA GLU A 89 -16.86 22.33 7.91
C GLU A 89 -16.00 22.83 9.09
N THR A 90 -14.72 23.15 8.85
CA THR A 90 -13.95 24.23 9.53
C THR A 90 -12.44 24.13 9.26
N ALA A 91 -11.93 25.10 8.49
CA ALA A 91 -10.57 25.64 8.66
C ALA A 91 -10.57 27.12 8.24
N THR A 92 -11.51 27.90 8.79
CA THR A 92 -11.57 29.36 8.61
C THR A 92 -10.90 30.01 9.81
N THR A 93 -9.55 30.04 9.81
CA THR A 93 -8.68 31.09 10.40
C THR A 93 -7.22 30.64 10.38
N ALA A 94 -6.54 30.82 9.26
CA ALA A 94 -5.09 31.05 9.21
C ALA A 94 -4.77 31.79 7.90
N THR A 95 -3.87 32.76 8.01
CA THR A 95 -3.37 33.69 6.99
C THR A 95 -3.36 33.17 5.55
N THR A 96 -3.80 34.03 4.64
CA THR A 96 -3.77 33.90 3.17
C THR A 96 -2.41 33.42 2.63
N ILE A 97 -2.28 32.10 2.48
CA ILE A 97 -1.52 31.48 1.39
C ILE A 97 -2.54 30.60 0.66
N LYS A 98 -2.86 30.95 -0.58
CA LYS A 98 -3.69 30.13 -1.47
C LYS A 98 -3.16 28.69 -1.42
N PRO A 99 -3.96 27.64 -1.12
CA PRO A 99 -3.46 26.27 -1.11
C PRO A 99 -2.87 25.96 -2.49
N SER A 100 -1.54 25.90 -2.60
CA SER A 100 -0.93 25.39 -3.82
C SER A 100 -1.26 23.90 -3.87
N LYS A 101 -1.74 23.43 -5.02
CA LYS A 101 -1.90 22.00 -5.21
C LYS A 101 -0.52 21.35 -5.00
N PRO A 102 -0.42 20.23 -4.26
CA PRO A 102 0.86 19.61 -3.94
C PRO A 102 1.65 19.29 -5.22
N CYS A 103 0.94 18.82 -6.25
CA CYS A 103 1.49 18.48 -7.56
C CYS A 103 0.80 19.25 -8.69
N PRO A 104 1.46 19.36 -9.87
CA PRO A 104 0.82 19.83 -11.08
C PRO A 104 -0.43 18.99 -11.42
N ASN A 105 -1.32 19.53 -12.24
CA ASN A 105 -2.47 18.77 -12.71
C ASN A 105 -2.00 17.48 -13.43
N GLU A 106 -2.73 16.38 -13.24
CA GLU A 106 -2.44 15.05 -13.82
C GLU A 106 -1.21 14.33 -13.23
N TRP A 107 -0.56 14.91 -12.22
CA TRP A 107 0.47 14.24 -11.44
C TRP A 107 -0.14 13.62 -10.18
N PHE A 108 0.29 12.40 -9.86
CA PHE A 108 -0.09 11.67 -8.66
C PHE A 108 0.79 12.11 -7.49
N TYR A 109 0.18 12.53 -6.38
CA TYR A 109 0.92 12.89 -5.18
C TYR A 109 1.04 11.68 -4.26
N PHE A 110 2.26 11.40 -3.78
CA PHE A 110 2.48 10.46 -2.71
C PHE A 110 2.97 11.21 -1.46
N GLU A 111 2.21 11.09 -0.38
CA GLU A 111 2.47 11.84 0.85
C GLU A 111 3.74 11.36 1.55
N GLU A 112 3.99 10.06 1.60
CA GLU A 112 5.15 9.47 2.31
C GLU A 112 6.50 9.95 1.76
N THR A 113 6.60 10.13 0.44
CA THR A 113 7.81 10.65 -0.22
C THR A 113 7.75 12.15 -0.49
N ASN A 114 6.63 12.79 -0.13
CA ASN A 114 6.27 14.15 -0.52
C ASN A 114 6.61 14.47 -1.99
N SER A 115 6.31 13.53 -2.90
CA SER A 115 6.72 13.59 -4.30
C SER A 115 5.53 13.47 -5.24
N CYS A 116 5.73 13.97 -6.45
CA CYS A 116 4.79 13.95 -7.55
C CYS A 116 5.26 12.96 -8.61
N TYR A 117 4.34 12.14 -9.11
CA TYR A 117 4.60 11.10 -10.10
C TYR A 117 3.75 11.29 -11.36
N PHE A 118 4.29 10.97 -12.51
CA PHE A 118 3.59 11.10 -13.79
C PHE A 118 3.84 9.90 -14.69
N TRP A 119 2.77 9.41 -15.30
CA TRP A 119 2.79 8.33 -16.27
C TRP A 119 3.24 8.87 -17.63
N ALA A 120 4.45 8.53 -18.06
CA ALA A 120 4.98 8.87 -19.37
C ALA A 120 4.66 7.78 -20.40
N ASP A 121 4.36 8.21 -21.63
CA ASP A 121 4.11 7.31 -22.77
C ASP A 121 5.30 6.38 -23.04
N SER A 122 5.02 5.29 -23.75
CA SER A 122 6.01 4.24 -24.01
C SER A 122 7.10 4.71 -24.98
N SER A 123 8.35 4.53 -24.58
CA SER A 123 9.53 4.83 -25.39
C SER A 123 10.73 3.97 -24.95
N ASP A 124 11.88 4.13 -25.58
CA ASP A 124 13.13 3.62 -25.02
C ASP A 124 13.50 4.37 -23.73
N TRP A 125 14.39 3.78 -22.92
CA TRP A 125 14.75 4.30 -21.60
C TRP A 125 15.40 5.70 -21.67
N PRO A 126 16.36 5.99 -22.58
CA PRO A 126 16.92 7.34 -22.71
C PRO A 126 15.87 8.40 -23.08
N THR A 127 14.93 8.05 -23.97
CA THR A 127 13.84 8.95 -24.38
C THR A 127 12.85 9.17 -23.23
N ALA A 128 12.56 8.15 -22.44
CA ALA A 128 11.67 8.27 -21.28
C ALA A 128 12.28 9.21 -20.22
N GLU A 129 13.58 9.08 -19.94
CA GLU A 129 14.32 9.99 -19.06
C GLU A 129 14.31 11.44 -19.57
N ASN A 130 14.55 11.64 -20.86
CA ASN A 130 14.50 12.99 -21.45
C ASN A 130 13.09 13.59 -21.40
N THR A 131 12.05 12.77 -21.54
CA THR A 131 10.66 13.17 -21.36
C THR A 131 10.41 13.65 -19.93
N CYS A 132 10.87 12.89 -18.93
CA CYS A 132 10.75 13.32 -17.53
C CYS A 132 11.53 14.62 -17.25
N LYS A 133 12.74 14.76 -17.80
CA LYS A 133 13.53 16.00 -17.70
C LYS A 133 12.80 17.22 -18.26
N SER A 134 12.03 17.06 -19.35
CA SER A 134 11.23 18.15 -19.91
C SER A 134 10.16 18.68 -18.95
N PHE A 135 9.75 17.88 -17.96
CA PHE A 135 8.82 18.27 -16.89
C PHE A 135 9.50 18.73 -15.60
N GLY A 136 10.82 18.92 -15.62
CA GLY A 136 11.63 19.20 -14.41
C GLY A 136 11.61 18.02 -13.43
N ALA A 137 11.57 16.79 -13.96
CA ALA A 137 11.54 15.54 -13.24
C ALA A 137 12.63 14.59 -13.77
N HIS A 138 12.71 13.40 -13.20
CA HIS A 138 13.52 12.29 -13.72
C HIS A 138 12.65 11.03 -13.77
N LEU A 139 13.09 9.99 -14.50
CA LEU A 139 12.52 8.66 -14.27
C LEU A 139 12.65 8.30 -12.78
N MET A 140 11.61 7.66 -12.24
CA MET A 140 11.48 7.56 -10.80
C MET A 140 12.61 6.76 -10.16
N SER A 141 13.13 7.30 -9.06
CA SER A 141 13.85 6.55 -8.05
C SER A 141 12.88 5.81 -7.12
N VAL A 142 13.33 4.70 -6.55
CA VAL A 142 12.56 3.86 -5.63
C VAL A 142 13.37 3.63 -4.36
N HIS A 143 12.87 4.12 -3.23
CA HIS A 143 13.56 4.09 -1.93
C HIS A 143 12.81 3.28 -0.87
N SER A 144 11.62 2.77 -1.19
CA SER A 144 10.88 1.93 -0.27
C SER A 144 9.92 1.00 -0.99
N PHE A 145 9.50 -0.04 -0.28
CA PHE A 145 8.41 -0.89 -0.73
C PHE A 145 7.10 -0.10 -0.90
N ALA A 146 6.82 0.84 -0.02
CA ALA A 146 5.60 1.65 -0.07
C ALA A 146 5.57 2.53 -1.33
N GLU A 147 6.71 3.11 -1.70
CA GLU A 147 6.88 3.85 -2.95
C GLU A 147 6.72 2.94 -4.17
N ALA A 148 7.35 1.76 -4.17
CA ALA A 148 7.18 0.78 -5.25
C ALA A 148 5.72 0.33 -5.38
N ASN A 149 5.02 0.11 -4.27
CA ASN A 149 3.62 -0.32 -4.26
C ASN A 149 2.66 0.82 -4.67
N PHE A 150 2.96 2.07 -4.30
CA PHE A 150 2.20 3.25 -4.72
C PHE A 150 2.11 3.35 -6.24
N THR A 151 3.15 2.96 -6.98
CA THR A 151 3.14 2.99 -8.45
C THR A 151 2.01 2.17 -9.08
N LYS A 152 1.48 1.14 -8.40
CA LYS A 152 0.33 0.36 -8.91
C LYS A 152 -0.94 1.17 -9.00
N THR A 153 -1.05 2.25 -8.21
CA THR A 153 -2.16 3.21 -8.28
C THR A 153 -2.07 4.12 -9.51
N ILE A 154 -0.86 4.27 -10.06
CA ILE A 154 -0.57 5.02 -11.29
C ILE A 154 -0.74 4.09 -12.50
N TYR A 155 -0.05 2.95 -12.48
CA TYR A 155 -0.12 1.95 -13.53
C TYR A 155 0.26 0.55 -13.02
N ASN A 156 -0.60 -0.42 -13.33
CA ASN A 156 -0.44 -1.81 -12.93
C ASN A 156 0.14 -2.65 -14.08
N GLY A 157 1.41 -2.47 -14.37
CA GLY A 157 2.14 -3.21 -15.41
C GLY A 157 3.65 -3.12 -15.22
N LYS A 158 4.41 -3.14 -16.32
CA LYS A 158 5.85 -2.94 -16.31
C LYS A 158 6.19 -1.56 -16.88
N PHE A 159 7.20 -0.91 -16.31
CA PHE A 159 7.62 0.42 -16.76
C PHE A 159 9.06 0.71 -16.36
N TRP A 160 9.70 1.62 -17.08
CA TRP A 160 11.03 2.13 -16.80
C TRP A 160 11.08 2.91 -15.47
N ILE A 161 12.14 2.65 -14.72
CA ILE A 161 12.56 3.44 -13.56
C ILE A 161 13.93 4.07 -13.83
N GLY A 162 14.33 5.05 -13.03
CA GLY A 162 15.57 5.81 -13.25
C GLY A 162 16.85 5.04 -12.91
N LEU A 163 16.77 3.76 -12.54
CA LEU A 163 17.93 2.96 -12.17
C LEU A 163 18.67 2.48 -13.41
N TYR A 164 19.98 2.71 -13.44
CA TYR A 164 20.85 2.27 -14.53
C TYR A 164 22.27 1.96 -14.05
N SER A 165 23.05 1.30 -14.90
CA SER A 165 24.47 1.01 -14.68
C SER A 165 25.33 1.56 -15.81
N ASN A 166 26.47 2.17 -15.46
CA ASN A 166 27.50 2.53 -16.42
C ASN A 166 28.50 1.40 -16.69
N SER A 167 28.43 0.30 -15.93
CA SER A 167 29.31 -0.86 -16.11
C SER A 167 29.03 -1.56 -17.45
N ASN A 168 30.10 -2.02 -18.11
CA ASN A 168 30.02 -2.88 -19.28
C ASN A 168 31.18 -3.89 -19.26
N PRO A 169 30.93 -5.20 -19.10
CA PRO A 169 29.62 -5.85 -18.92
C PRO A 169 28.93 -5.49 -17.59
N VAL A 170 27.63 -5.79 -17.49
CA VAL A 170 26.88 -5.68 -16.23
C VAL A 170 26.94 -7.04 -15.53
N ASP A 171 27.42 -7.07 -14.30
CA ASP A 171 27.49 -8.23 -13.42
C ASP A 171 26.91 -7.91 -12.03
N TRP A 172 26.98 -8.88 -11.11
CA TRP A 172 26.47 -8.74 -9.74
C TRP A 172 27.19 -7.68 -8.89
N ASN A 173 28.37 -7.21 -9.32
CA ASN A 173 29.15 -6.14 -8.67
C ASN A 173 28.95 -4.78 -9.33
N SER A 174 28.10 -4.70 -10.36
CA SER A 174 27.92 -3.47 -11.11
C SER A 174 27.34 -2.37 -10.23
N THR A 175 27.94 -1.19 -10.36
CA THR A 175 27.52 0.00 -9.63
C THR A 175 26.26 0.55 -10.29
N TRP A 176 25.13 0.36 -9.63
CA TRP A 176 23.85 0.95 -10.01
C TRP A 176 23.70 2.36 -9.44
N GLN A 177 23.04 3.24 -10.17
CA GLN A 177 22.75 4.61 -9.75
C GLN A 177 21.43 5.10 -10.35
N TYR A 178 20.76 6.05 -9.69
CA TYR A 178 19.56 6.70 -10.21
C TYR A 178 19.88 7.96 -11.03
N THR A 179 19.07 8.25 -12.05
CA THR A 179 19.23 9.45 -12.91
C THR A 179 18.98 10.77 -12.19
N ASP A 180 18.26 10.76 -11.08
CA ASP A 180 18.00 11.92 -10.21
C ASP A 180 19.11 12.17 -9.18
N GLY A 181 20.14 11.31 -9.13
CA GLY A 181 21.25 11.39 -8.18
C GLY A 181 20.92 10.90 -6.76
N SER A 182 19.73 10.37 -6.52
CA SER A 182 19.35 9.78 -5.24
C SER A 182 20.14 8.48 -4.96
N PRO A 183 20.33 8.11 -3.67
CA PRO A 183 21.06 6.90 -3.33
C PRO A 183 20.29 5.64 -3.74
N VAL A 184 21.02 4.57 -4.08
CA VAL A 184 20.45 3.24 -4.28
C VAL A 184 20.40 2.53 -2.93
N ASP A 185 19.39 2.88 -2.13
CA ASP A 185 19.15 2.37 -0.76
C ASP A 185 18.04 1.29 -0.70
N TYR A 186 17.32 1.08 -1.80
CA TYR A 186 16.32 0.03 -1.95
C TYR A 186 16.44 -0.63 -3.32
N THR A 187 16.57 -1.95 -3.33
CA THR A 187 16.48 -2.76 -4.55
C THR A 187 15.75 -4.07 -4.26
N LYS A 188 15.00 -4.56 -5.26
CA LYS A 188 14.28 -5.84 -5.15
C LYS A 188 14.39 -6.61 -6.46
N TRP A 189 15.54 -7.21 -6.74
CA TRP A 189 15.81 -7.91 -8.00
C TRP A 189 15.02 -9.22 -8.14
N GLY A 190 14.43 -9.48 -9.31
CA GLY A 190 13.65 -10.69 -9.59
C GLY A 190 14.50 -11.93 -9.87
N ASN A 191 13.93 -13.14 -9.72
CA ASN A 191 14.58 -14.45 -9.93
C ASN A 191 14.96 -14.78 -11.39
N HIS A 192 14.82 -13.82 -12.30
CA HIS A 192 15.29 -13.90 -13.67
C HIS A 192 16.08 -12.62 -13.96
N GLN A 193 17.30 -12.52 -13.44
CA GLN A 193 18.28 -11.64 -14.08
C GLN A 193 18.42 -12.18 -15.50
N SER A 194 17.86 -11.43 -16.45
CA SER A 194 18.08 -11.73 -17.85
C SER A 194 19.60 -11.70 -18.05
N HIS A 195 20.15 -12.77 -18.61
CA HIS A 195 21.58 -12.94 -18.91
C HIS A 195 22.11 -11.93 -19.95
N ASP A 196 21.40 -10.83 -20.17
CA ASP A 196 21.78 -9.75 -21.06
C ASP A 196 22.55 -8.71 -20.25
N ASN A 197 23.64 -8.20 -20.83
CA ASN A 197 24.45 -7.04 -20.39
C ASN A 197 23.64 -5.72 -20.39
N SER A 198 22.36 -5.78 -20.03
CA SER A 198 21.36 -4.73 -20.05
C SER A 198 21.56 -3.78 -18.87
N ARG A 199 21.74 -2.51 -19.19
CA ARG A 199 22.12 -1.44 -18.25
C ARG A 199 20.94 -0.65 -17.69
N CYS A 200 19.72 -0.90 -18.17
CA CYS A 200 18.52 -0.17 -17.80
C CYS A 200 17.55 -1.09 -17.06
N VAL A 201 16.73 -0.52 -16.18
CA VAL A 201 15.89 -1.31 -15.26
C VAL A 201 14.43 -0.91 -15.41
N GLN A 202 13.57 -1.91 -15.50
CA GLN A 202 12.13 -1.74 -15.34
C GLN A 202 11.68 -2.24 -13.97
N LEU A 203 10.63 -1.63 -13.43
CA LEU A 203 9.86 -2.15 -12.32
C LEU A 203 8.70 -2.98 -12.87
N ARG A 204 8.53 -4.19 -12.36
CA ARG A 204 7.44 -5.11 -12.75
C ARG A 204 6.19 -4.90 -11.89
N TYR A 205 5.07 -5.46 -12.34
CA TYR A 205 3.79 -5.48 -11.62
C TYR A 205 3.89 -6.09 -10.20
N ASP A 206 4.86 -6.97 -9.96
CA ASP A 206 5.13 -7.60 -8.67
C ASP A 206 6.20 -6.86 -7.84
N MET A 207 6.58 -5.65 -8.28
CA MET A 207 7.55 -4.74 -7.66
C MET A 207 8.99 -5.26 -7.67
N TYR A 208 9.28 -6.27 -8.49
CA TYR A 208 10.64 -6.72 -8.72
C TYR A 208 11.30 -5.91 -9.84
N PHE A 209 12.59 -5.68 -9.68
CA PHE A 209 13.45 -4.98 -10.61
C PHE A 209 13.96 -6.00 -11.62
N GLU A 210 13.90 -5.64 -12.90
CA GLU A 210 14.34 -6.48 -14.01
C GLU A 210 15.20 -5.64 -14.95
N ASN A 211 16.43 -6.10 -15.20
CA ASN A 211 17.32 -5.50 -16.19
C ASN A 211 16.79 -5.81 -17.59
N LEU A 212 16.75 -4.79 -18.45
CA LEU A 212 16.20 -4.87 -19.79
C LEU A 212 16.99 -3.96 -20.74
N ASN A 213 17.05 -4.33 -22.02
CA ASN A 213 17.77 -3.56 -23.01
C ASN A 213 17.21 -2.13 -23.05
N CYS A 214 18.07 -1.13 -22.93
CA CYS A 214 17.68 0.27 -22.88
C CYS A 214 16.88 0.73 -24.12
N THR A 215 17.00 0.02 -25.25
CA THR A 215 16.24 0.30 -26.48
C THR A 215 14.86 -0.34 -26.52
N THR A 216 14.49 -1.17 -25.52
CA THR A 216 13.15 -1.74 -25.44
C THR A 216 12.11 -0.65 -25.23
N ILE A 217 11.01 -0.73 -25.95
CA ILE A 217 9.90 0.22 -25.78
C ILE A 217 9.10 -0.19 -24.54
N ASN A 218 9.02 0.71 -23.57
CA ASN A 218 8.26 0.53 -22.35
C ASN A 218 7.76 1.89 -21.86
N TYR A 219 6.67 1.89 -21.10
CA TYR A 219 6.20 3.10 -20.43
C TYR A 219 7.20 3.53 -19.34
N GLY A 220 7.14 4.78 -18.90
CA GLY A 220 7.97 5.30 -17.81
C GLY A 220 7.13 5.97 -16.73
N ILE A 221 7.65 6.02 -15.50
CA ILE A 221 7.08 6.87 -14.46
C ILE A 221 8.10 7.94 -14.10
N CYS A 222 7.71 9.21 -14.25
CA CYS A 222 8.50 10.36 -13.82
C CYS A 222 8.26 10.67 -12.34
N LYS A 223 9.26 11.20 -11.64
CA LYS A 223 9.19 11.64 -10.24
C LYS A 223 9.85 13.02 -10.06
N LYS A 224 9.21 13.89 -9.28
CA LYS A 224 9.80 15.15 -8.79
C LYS A 224 9.26 15.54 -7.41
N PRO A 225 9.96 16.40 -6.65
CA PRO A 225 9.45 16.88 -5.36
C PRO A 225 8.11 17.62 -5.49
N SER A 226 7.27 17.48 -4.46
CA SER A 226 6.02 18.24 -4.32
C SER A 226 6.29 19.70 -3.99
N THR A 227 5.39 20.59 -4.42
CA THR A 227 5.39 21.99 -3.97
C THR A 227 4.70 22.17 -2.61
N LYS A 228 4.13 21.09 -2.05
CA LYS A 228 3.59 21.07 -0.69
C LYS A 228 4.74 21.33 0.28
N VAL A 229 4.73 22.51 0.85
CA VAL A 229 5.51 22.82 2.05
C VAL A 229 4.85 22.03 3.17
N LEU A 230 5.42 20.88 3.50
CA LEU A 230 5.11 20.23 4.78
C LEU A 230 5.48 21.23 5.88
N PRO A 231 4.68 21.34 6.97
CA PRO A 231 5.06 22.18 8.10
C PRO A 231 6.48 21.79 8.48
N THR A 232 7.40 22.70 8.22
CA THR A 232 8.79 22.55 8.63
C THR A 232 8.69 22.57 10.14
N VAL A 233 8.70 21.41 10.78
CA VAL A 233 9.18 21.34 12.16
C VAL A 233 10.55 21.97 12.03
N THR A 234 10.68 23.19 12.54
CA THR A 234 11.95 23.88 12.58
C THR A 234 12.75 23.08 13.59
N ALA A 235 13.36 21.99 13.12
CA ALA A 235 14.37 21.28 13.85
C ALA A 235 15.51 22.30 13.94
N THR A 236 15.52 23.05 15.03
CA THR A 236 16.68 23.80 15.47
C THR A 236 17.84 22.82 15.39
N ILE A 237 18.77 23.07 14.47
CA ILE A 237 19.95 22.23 14.28
C ILE A 237 20.89 22.49 15.45
N THR A 238 20.49 22.05 16.63
CA THR A 238 21.44 21.63 17.64
C THR A 238 21.93 20.27 17.17
N SER A 239 23.18 20.24 16.75
CA SER A 239 23.91 19.03 16.39
C SER A 239 23.95 18.07 17.59
N THR A 240 22.90 17.27 17.72
CA THR A 240 22.92 16.00 18.43
C THR A 240 22.66 14.95 17.37
N THR A 241 23.65 14.09 17.17
CA THR A 241 23.58 12.86 16.38
C THR A 241 22.36 12.04 16.80
N GLN A 242 21.22 12.21 16.12
CA GLN A 242 20.05 11.36 16.30
C GLN A 242 20.04 10.38 15.14
N ALA A 243 20.37 9.13 15.45
CA ALA A 243 20.45 8.07 14.47
C ALA A 243 19.03 7.70 13.96
N SER A 244 18.96 7.39 12.66
CA SER A 244 17.72 6.98 12.01
C SER A 244 17.37 5.56 12.43
N PRO A 245 16.10 5.25 12.72
CA PRO A 245 15.69 3.91 13.13
C PRO A 245 16.12 2.87 12.10
N TYR A 246 16.86 1.85 12.52
CA TYR A 246 17.34 0.79 11.64
C TYR A 246 17.18 -0.58 12.27
N CYS A 247 17.25 -1.60 11.41
CA CYS A 247 17.15 -2.98 11.82
C CYS A 247 18.53 -3.62 11.94
N ILE A 248 18.84 -4.15 13.12
CA ILE A 248 20.03 -4.98 13.33
C ILE A 248 19.81 -6.34 12.66
N ASN A 249 20.88 -6.91 12.08
CA ASN A 249 20.92 -8.22 11.40
C ASN A 249 20.11 -8.30 10.10
N ASP A 250 20.01 -7.19 9.35
CA ASP A 250 19.31 -7.13 8.05
C ASP A 250 17.83 -7.55 8.11
N TRP A 251 17.17 -7.34 9.26
CA TRP A 251 15.73 -7.58 9.37
C TRP A 251 14.96 -6.58 8.50
N PHE A 252 13.80 -7.01 8.02
CA PHE A 252 12.95 -6.18 7.19
C PHE A 252 12.36 -5.05 8.03
N TYR A 253 12.69 -3.81 7.69
CA TYR A 253 12.18 -2.62 8.36
C TYR A 253 10.80 -2.21 7.82
N ASN A 254 9.85 -2.00 8.73
CA ASN A 254 8.57 -1.37 8.44
C ASN A 254 8.58 0.05 9.02
N SER A 255 8.61 1.05 8.14
CA SER A 255 8.60 2.47 8.50
C SER A 255 7.30 2.91 9.19
N ASN A 256 6.18 2.26 8.90
CA ASN A 256 4.87 2.66 9.43
C ASN A 256 4.72 2.31 10.92
N THR A 257 5.33 1.20 11.34
CA THR A 257 5.28 0.70 12.72
C THR A 257 6.62 0.84 13.45
N SER A 258 7.63 1.42 12.81
CA SER A 258 9.02 1.47 13.28
C SER A 258 9.48 0.13 13.85
N SER A 259 9.16 -0.96 13.15
CA SER A 259 9.39 -2.34 13.60
C SER A 259 10.24 -3.12 12.59
N CYS A 260 10.98 -4.10 13.09
CA CYS A 260 11.84 -4.99 12.35
C CYS A 260 11.27 -6.41 12.37
N TYR A 261 11.35 -7.10 11.22
CA TYR A 261 10.78 -8.43 11.06
C TYR A 261 11.79 -9.42 10.44
N THR A 262 11.70 -10.69 10.86
CA THR A 262 12.48 -11.77 10.24
C THR A 262 11.73 -13.10 10.30
N LEU A 263 12.22 -14.12 9.60
CA LEU A 263 11.70 -15.48 9.67
C LEU A 263 12.50 -16.34 10.65
N THR A 264 11.80 -17.20 11.38
CA THR A 264 12.41 -18.34 12.07
C THR A 264 12.66 -19.48 11.08
N PRO A 265 13.46 -20.50 11.44
CA PRO A 265 13.38 -21.81 10.78
C PRO A 265 11.98 -22.42 10.88
N SER A 266 11.67 -23.44 10.07
CA SER A 266 10.41 -24.18 10.20
C SER A 266 10.42 -25.07 11.44
N VAL A 267 9.61 -24.70 12.44
CA VAL A 267 9.56 -25.33 13.77
C VAL A 267 8.13 -25.24 14.33
N ASN A 268 7.89 -25.85 15.49
CA ASN A 268 6.59 -25.70 16.17
C ASN A 268 6.40 -24.30 16.76
N TRP A 269 5.16 -23.94 17.09
CA TRP A 269 4.84 -22.57 17.49
C TRP A 269 5.61 -22.11 18.74
N THR A 270 5.74 -22.98 19.75
CA THR A 270 6.49 -22.68 20.98
C THR A 270 7.96 -22.44 20.69
N GLN A 271 8.57 -23.29 19.85
CA GLN A 271 9.97 -23.13 19.43
C GLN A 271 10.18 -21.87 18.58
N ALA A 272 9.18 -21.48 17.77
CA ALA A 272 9.24 -20.26 16.99
C ALA A 272 9.23 -19.01 17.90
N GLU A 273 8.39 -19.00 18.94
CA GLU A 273 8.39 -17.94 19.95
C GLU A 273 9.71 -17.91 20.73
N GLU A 274 10.25 -19.05 21.16
CA GLU A 274 11.57 -19.12 21.80
C GLU A 274 12.69 -18.56 20.92
N TYR A 275 12.65 -18.84 19.61
CA TYR A 275 13.58 -18.28 18.64
C TYR A 275 13.47 -16.75 18.54
N CYS A 276 12.24 -16.21 18.51
CA CYS A 276 12.02 -14.77 18.49
C CYS A 276 12.51 -14.12 19.79
N LEU A 277 12.19 -14.71 20.94
CA LEU A 277 12.63 -14.24 22.26
C LEU A 277 14.15 -14.20 22.39
N PHE A 278 14.85 -15.23 21.89
CA PHE A 278 16.31 -15.25 21.83
C PHE A 278 16.89 -14.09 21.02
N ASN A 279 16.16 -13.59 20.02
CA ASN A 279 16.52 -12.44 19.20
C ASN A 279 15.94 -11.10 19.71
N HIS A 280 15.52 -11.05 20.98
CA HIS A 280 14.88 -9.88 21.59
C HIS A 280 13.64 -9.40 20.81
N ALA A 281 12.84 -10.36 20.37
CA ALA A 281 11.62 -10.17 19.60
C ALA A 281 10.51 -11.07 20.14
N HIS A 282 9.30 -10.92 19.62
CA HIS A 282 8.21 -11.87 19.78
C HIS A 282 7.75 -12.35 18.40
N LEU A 283 7.01 -13.45 18.33
CA LEU A 283 6.22 -13.73 17.13
C LEU A 283 5.30 -12.55 16.84
N THR A 284 5.12 -12.26 15.56
CA THR A 284 4.57 -10.98 15.12
C THR A 284 3.14 -10.76 15.61
N SER A 285 2.92 -9.57 16.16
CA SER A 285 1.60 -8.94 16.25
C SER A 285 1.28 -8.15 14.99
N PHE A 286 0.00 -7.90 14.75
CA PHE A 286 -0.47 -6.99 13.72
C PHE A 286 -1.78 -6.31 14.14
N HIS A 287 -1.91 -5.01 13.84
CA HIS A 287 -3.04 -4.21 14.34
C HIS A 287 -3.87 -3.53 13.25
N ASP A 288 -3.45 -3.62 12.00
CA ASP A 288 -4.19 -3.10 10.86
C ASP A 288 -3.87 -3.87 9.58
N ARG A 289 -4.57 -3.48 8.50
CA ARG A 289 -4.40 -4.10 7.18
C ARG A 289 -3.06 -3.75 6.52
N TYR A 290 -2.44 -2.62 6.86
CA TYR A 290 -1.18 -2.19 6.26
C TYR A 290 -0.02 -3.03 6.78
N GLU A 291 0.04 -3.24 8.09
CA GLU A 291 1.00 -4.14 8.72
C GLU A 291 0.82 -5.59 8.22
N LEU A 292 -0.42 -6.07 8.14
CA LEU A 292 -0.72 -7.40 7.60
C LEU A 292 -0.26 -7.56 6.13
N ASN A 293 -0.49 -6.54 5.29
CA ASN A 293 -0.03 -6.54 3.90
C ASN A 293 1.50 -6.50 3.81
N PHE A 294 2.17 -5.74 4.68
CA PHE A 294 3.64 -5.74 4.77
C PHE A 294 4.15 -7.17 5.01
N LEU A 295 3.59 -7.88 5.99
CA LEU A 295 3.95 -9.28 6.27
C LEU A 295 3.75 -10.19 5.05
N TYR A 296 2.61 -10.05 4.37
CA TYR A 296 2.30 -10.85 3.18
C TYR A 296 3.30 -10.66 2.05
N TYR A 297 3.55 -9.41 1.65
CA TYR A 297 4.44 -9.16 0.53
C TYR A 297 5.91 -9.39 0.85
N THR A 298 6.29 -9.31 2.13
CA THR A 298 7.66 -9.56 2.60
C THR A 298 7.94 -11.07 2.61
N PHE A 299 7.04 -11.88 3.15
CA PHE A 299 7.36 -13.27 3.50
C PHE A 299 6.74 -14.34 2.59
N ARG A 300 5.72 -14.02 1.78
CA ARG A 300 5.01 -15.04 0.97
C ARG A 300 5.89 -15.85 0.01
N GLN A 301 6.97 -15.28 -0.51
CA GLN A 301 7.88 -16.04 -1.37
C GLN A 301 8.92 -16.82 -0.57
N ALA A 302 9.40 -16.27 0.54
CA ALA A 302 10.38 -16.91 1.40
C ALA A 302 9.83 -18.20 2.02
N THR A 303 8.53 -18.24 2.32
CA THR A 303 7.85 -19.44 2.81
C THR A 303 7.32 -20.35 1.68
N SER A 304 7.59 -20.06 0.41
CA SER A 304 6.98 -20.75 -0.74
C SER A 304 5.44 -20.77 -0.67
N TYR A 305 4.84 -19.65 -0.28
CA TYR A 305 3.40 -19.46 -0.07
C TYR A 305 2.81 -20.33 1.04
N SER A 306 3.64 -20.98 1.85
CA SER A 306 3.17 -21.67 3.04
C SER A 306 2.85 -20.68 4.15
N ASP A 307 1.85 -21.08 4.92
CA ASP A 307 1.47 -20.59 6.22
C ASP A 307 2.66 -20.28 7.14
N ALA A 308 2.59 -19.18 7.89
CA ALA A 308 3.60 -18.80 8.86
C ALA A 308 3.00 -18.55 10.24
N TRP A 309 3.67 -19.00 11.31
CA TRP A 309 3.30 -18.68 12.69
C TRP A 309 3.34 -17.17 12.93
N ASN A 310 2.31 -16.69 13.63
CA ASN A 310 2.26 -15.36 14.22
C ASN A 310 2.07 -15.47 15.75
N GLY A 311 2.09 -14.34 16.46
CA GLY A 311 2.05 -14.33 17.92
C GLY A 311 0.69 -14.66 18.54
N LEU A 312 -0.35 -14.96 17.75
CA LEU A 312 -1.67 -15.27 18.32
C LEU A 312 -1.67 -16.67 18.93
N PHE A 313 -2.20 -16.74 20.14
CA PHE A 313 -2.49 -18.00 20.80
C PHE A 313 -3.81 -17.90 21.57
N SER A 314 -4.36 -19.06 21.88
CA SER A 314 -5.57 -19.18 22.69
C SER A 314 -5.34 -20.18 23.83
N THR A 315 -5.72 -19.78 25.04
CA THR A 315 -5.62 -20.62 26.25
C THR A 315 -6.93 -21.29 26.62
N ASP A 316 -8.01 -21.01 25.90
CA ASP A 316 -9.38 -21.43 26.21
C ASP A 316 -10.08 -22.07 24.99
N GLN A 317 -9.32 -22.89 24.27
CA GLN A 317 -9.81 -23.67 23.11
C GLN A 317 -10.35 -22.83 21.95
N GLY A 318 -9.81 -21.63 21.75
CA GLY A 318 -10.12 -20.75 20.63
C GLY A 318 -11.26 -19.75 20.91
N MET A 319 -11.67 -19.58 22.17
CA MET A 319 -12.71 -18.59 22.53
C MET A 319 -12.13 -17.18 22.63
N THR A 320 -10.96 -17.04 23.24
CA THR A 320 -10.19 -15.80 23.32
C THR A 320 -8.81 -15.97 22.71
N TRP A 321 -8.34 -14.89 22.08
CA TRP A 321 -7.09 -14.83 21.34
C TRP A 321 -6.34 -13.58 21.76
N GLN A 322 -5.04 -13.73 22.00
CA GLN A 322 -4.15 -12.64 22.40
C GLN A 322 -2.77 -12.85 21.77
N PHE A 323 -2.00 -11.77 21.59
CA PHE A 323 -0.64 -11.84 21.07
C PHE A 323 0.37 -12.12 22.19
N THR A 324 1.47 -12.81 21.86
CA THR A 324 2.57 -13.12 22.81
C THR A 324 3.32 -11.90 23.32
N ASP A 325 3.33 -10.80 22.56
CA ASP A 325 3.93 -9.53 22.96
C ASP A 325 3.03 -8.70 23.90
N GLY A 326 1.85 -9.22 24.25
CA GLY A 326 0.87 -8.56 25.14
C GLY A 326 0.02 -7.48 24.47
N SER A 327 0.15 -7.29 23.15
CA SER A 327 -0.65 -6.32 22.40
C SER A 327 -2.09 -6.80 22.15
N ASP A 328 -3.00 -5.85 21.91
CA ASP A 328 -4.41 -6.13 21.73
C ASP A 328 -4.71 -6.80 20.36
N PHE A 329 -5.52 -7.86 20.38
CA PHE A 329 -6.06 -8.48 19.16
C PHE A 329 -7.36 -7.78 18.70
N ASN A 330 -7.20 -6.56 18.21
CA ASN A 330 -8.28 -5.66 17.78
C ASN A 330 -8.64 -5.79 16.28
N TYR A 331 -7.67 -6.10 15.42
CA TYR A 331 -7.87 -6.34 13.99
C TYR A 331 -7.92 -7.85 13.69
N ARG A 332 -9.07 -8.34 13.20
CA ARG A 332 -9.39 -9.77 13.16
C ARG A 332 -9.70 -10.28 11.74
N PRO A 333 -8.72 -10.34 10.83
CA PRO A 333 -8.92 -10.71 9.43
C PRO A 333 -9.01 -12.23 9.25
N TRP A 334 -9.90 -12.91 9.97
CA TRP A 334 -10.05 -14.37 9.87
C TRP A 334 -10.55 -14.80 8.48
N SER A 335 -9.96 -15.87 7.96
CA SER A 335 -10.47 -16.59 6.79
C SER A 335 -11.85 -17.19 7.08
N GLN A 336 -12.65 -17.39 6.03
CA GLN A 336 -13.93 -18.06 6.15
C GLN A 336 -13.76 -19.45 6.78
N GLY A 337 -14.49 -19.73 7.86
CA GLY A 337 -14.41 -21.00 8.61
C GLY A 337 -13.45 -20.99 9.79
N TYR A 338 -12.74 -19.88 10.04
CA TYR A 338 -11.84 -19.69 11.18
C TYR A 338 -12.40 -18.66 12.18
N PRO A 339 -12.00 -18.72 13.47
CA PRO A 339 -11.10 -19.69 14.05
C PRO A 339 -11.75 -21.07 14.25
N ILE A 340 -10.98 -22.14 14.00
CA ILE A 340 -11.37 -23.51 14.33
C ILE A 340 -11.31 -23.67 15.86
N ARG A 341 -12.40 -24.18 16.44
CA ARG A 341 -12.52 -24.47 17.87
C ARG A 341 -12.35 -25.97 18.08
N ASN A 342 -12.00 -26.42 19.28
CA ASN A 342 -11.88 -27.83 19.75
C ASN A 342 -10.45 -28.40 19.94
N SER A 343 -9.39 -27.59 19.88
CA SER A 343 -8.01 -28.03 20.21
C SER A 343 -7.14 -26.85 20.66
N THR A 344 -5.93 -27.12 21.14
CA THR A 344 -4.84 -26.14 21.25
C THR A 344 -4.41 -25.71 19.85
N TYR A 345 -4.83 -24.52 19.47
CA TYR A 345 -4.54 -23.92 18.19
C TYR A 345 -3.74 -22.63 18.37
N CYS A 346 -2.80 -22.42 17.46
CA CYS A 346 -1.95 -21.25 17.40
C CYS A 346 -2.20 -20.53 16.08
N GLY A 347 -1.98 -19.21 16.09
CA GLY A 347 -2.27 -18.33 14.98
C GLY A 347 -1.31 -18.53 13.83
N VAL A 348 -1.89 -18.69 12.64
CA VAL A 348 -1.15 -18.82 11.39
C VAL A 348 -1.58 -17.71 10.46
N TYR A 349 -0.60 -17.01 9.90
CA TYR A 349 -0.84 -16.13 8.80
C TYR A 349 -0.76 -16.89 7.48
N ASP A 350 -1.89 -16.96 6.75
CA ASP A 350 -1.96 -17.60 5.44
C ASP A 350 -1.41 -16.63 4.39
N LEU A 351 -0.15 -16.88 4.03
CA LEU A 351 0.60 -16.11 3.04
C LEU A 351 0.17 -16.40 1.58
N GLY A 352 -0.75 -17.34 1.37
CA GLY A 352 -1.44 -17.56 0.11
C GLY A 352 -2.63 -16.62 -0.08
N SER A 353 -3.46 -16.45 0.95
CA SER A 353 -4.72 -15.68 0.87
C SER A 353 -4.69 -14.30 1.54
N ASN A 354 -3.65 -13.95 2.30
CA ASN A 354 -3.54 -12.68 3.06
C ASN A 354 -4.61 -12.56 4.16
N TYR A 355 -4.95 -13.68 4.80
CA TYR A 355 -5.90 -13.76 5.91
C TYR A 355 -5.34 -14.58 7.07
N LEU A 356 -6.00 -14.49 8.21
CA LEU A 356 -5.65 -15.20 9.43
C LEU A 356 -6.35 -16.55 9.51
N GLN A 357 -5.59 -17.58 9.87
CA GLN A 357 -6.07 -18.93 10.17
C GLN A 357 -5.52 -19.38 11.54
N ASN A 358 -5.90 -20.58 11.98
CA ASN A 358 -5.26 -21.22 13.12
C ASN A 358 -4.98 -22.69 12.85
N SER A 359 -3.81 -23.15 13.29
CA SER A 359 -3.34 -24.51 13.09
C SER A 359 -2.80 -25.09 14.39
N ARG A 360 -2.69 -26.42 14.46
CA ARG A 360 -2.28 -27.07 15.70
C ARG A 360 -0.86 -26.64 16.05
N CYS A 361 -0.64 -26.23 17.30
CA CYS A 361 0.63 -25.63 17.72
C CYS A 361 1.84 -26.58 17.57
N ASP A 362 1.61 -27.89 17.47
CA ASP A 362 2.62 -28.94 17.30
C ASP A 362 3.12 -29.09 15.86
N TYR A 363 2.49 -28.45 14.87
CA TYR A 363 2.91 -28.50 13.47
C TYR A 363 4.16 -27.67 13.23
N SER A 364 4.95 -28.02 12.20
CA SER A 364 6.12 -27.24 11.82
C SER A 364 5.76 -26.21 10.75
N ASN A 365 5.97 -24.93 11.04
CA ASN A 365 5.87 -23.84 10.08
C ASN A 365 7.01 -22.85 10.33
N TYR A 366 7.32 -22.02 9.33
CA TYR A 366 8.11 -20.81 9.56
C TYR A 366 7.33 -19.89 10.51
N GLY A 367 7.99 -19.16 11.40
CA GLY A 367 7.39 -18.08 12.17
C GLY A 367 7.92 -16.73 11.72
N ILE A 368 7.13 -15.68 11.91
CA ILE A 368 7.58 -14.30 11.66
C ILE A 368 7.82 -13.61 13.00
N CYS A 369 9.05 -13.20 13.27
CA CYS A 369 9.39 -12.40 14.45
C CYS A 369 9.17 -10.91 14.19
N LYS A 370 8.86 -10.15 15.24
CA LYS A 370 8.73 -8.69 15.26
C LYS A 370 9.41 -8.12 16.51
N ARG A 371 10.17 -7.03 16.33
CA ARG A 371 10.68 -6.17 17.41
C ARG A 371 10.72 -4.72 16.99
N SER A 372 10.83 -3.79 17.93
CA SER A 372 11.03 -2.38 17.60
C SER A 372 12.39 -2.15 16.92
N ALA A 373 12.44 -1.19 15.98
CA ALA A 373 13.69 -0.75 15.39
C ALA A 373 14.57 -0.05 16.43
N VAL A 374 15.89 -0.12 16.23
CA VAL A 374 16.87 0.53 17.11
C VAL A 374 17.09 1.95 16.62
N LEU A 375 17.16 2.90 17.55
CA LEU A 375 17.46 4.30 17.28
C LEU A 375 18.93 4.51 16.98
#